data_AF-A0A371F3U2-F1
#
_entry.id   AF-A0A371F3U2-F1
#
_cell.length_a   1.000
_cell.length_b   1.000
_cell.length_c   1.000
_cell.angle_alpha   90.00
_cell.angle_beta   90.00
_cell.angle_gamma   90.00
#
_symmetry.space_group_name_H-M   'P 1'
#
loop_
_entity.id
_entity.type
_entity.pdbx_description
1 polymer ?
#
loop_
_entity_poly.entity_id
_entity_poly.type
_entity_poly.pdbx_seq_one_letter_code
_entity_poly.pdbx_strand_id
1 'polypeptide(L)' 'MALEQHAKEKLQKGIAEFYDESSGIWENIWGDHMHHGFYDSDSTVSVSDHRAAQIRMIQESLRFAALS' A
#
# COMPACT_ATOMS: atom_id res chain seq x y z
N MET A 1 9.28 13.10 28.12
CA MET A 1 9.17 14.35 27.32
C MET A 1 10.30 14.50 26.28
N ALA A 2 11.51 14.97 26.61
CA ALA A 2 12.55 15.20 25.58
C ALA A 2 13.06 13.91 24.88
N LEU A 3 13.22 12.81 25.63
CA LEU A 3 13.63 11.51 25.09
C LEU A 3 12.57 10.89 24.16
N GLU A 4 11.29 11.03 24.51
CA GLU A 4 10.18 10.53 23.68
C GLU A 4 10.05 11.31 22.38
N GLN A 5 10.25 12.63 22.43
CA GLN A 5 10.23 13.49 21.25
C GLN A 5 11.36 13.11 20.28
N HIS A 6 12.57 12.89 20.79
CA HIS A 6 13.70 12.45 19.97
C HIS A 6 13.47 11.05 19.35
N ALA A 7 12.88 10.12 20.10
CA ALA A 7 12.52 8.80 19.57
C ALA A 7 11.47 8.89 18.45
N LYS A 8 10.47 9.77 18.61
CA LYS A 8 9.45 10.03 17.59
C LYS A 8 10.04 10.62 16.32
N GLU A 9 10.92 11.61 16.44
CA GLU A 9 11.62 12.22 15.30
C GLU A 9 12.45 11.20 14.53
N LYS A 10 13.18 10.34 15.26
CA LYS A 10 13.96 9.26 14.66
C LYS A 10 13.07 8.27 13.89
N LEU A 11 11.93 7.89 14.47
CA LEU A 11 10.97 7.00 13.81
C LEU A 11 10.40 7.63 12.54
N GLN A 12 9.94 8.88 12.63
CA GLN A 12 9.37 9.60 11.48
C GLN A 12 10.39 9.74 10.35
N LYS A 13 11.64 10.08 10.68
CA LYS A 13 12.72 10.17 9.71
C LYS A 13 13.00 8.82 9.04
N GLY A 14 13.08 7.74 9.83
CA GLY A 14 13.32 6.41 9.27
C GLY A 14 12.18 5.93 8.37
N ILE A 15 10.92 6.28 8.69
CA ILE A 15 9.78 6.00 7.81
C ILE A 15 9.90 6.80 6.51
N ALA A 16 10.23 8.10 6.58
CA ALA A 16 10.39 8.92 5.39
C ALA A 16 11.50 8.40 4.46
N GLU A 17 12.68 8.11 5.00
CA GLU A 17 13.81 7.57 4.24
C GLU A 17 13.45 6.22 3.59
N PHE A 18 12.72 5.35 4.29
CA PHE A 18 12.25 4.09 3.73
C PHE A 18 11.33 4.29 2.52
N TYR A 19 10.38 5.23 2.58
CA TYR A 19 9.52 5.54 1.44
C TYR A 19 10.30 6.19 0.30
N ASP A 20 11.18 7.16 0.59
CA ASP A 20 12.01 7.82 -0.43
C ASP A 20 12.88 6.82 -1.21
N GLU A 21 13.46 5.82 -0.53
CA GLU A 21 14.32 4.82 -1.16
C GLU A 21 13.53 3.71 -1.88
N SER A 22 12.39 3.29 -1.34
CA SER A 22 11.67 2.12 -1.85
C SER A 22 10.56 2.47 -2.85
N SER A 23 9.93 3.64 -2.77
CA SER A 23 8.74 3.98 -3.56
C SER A 23 8.98 3.89 -5.07
N GLY A 24 10.14 4.30 -5.58
CA GLY A 24 10.43 4.19 -7.02
C GLY A 24 10.48 2.73 -7.53
N ILE A 25 10.95 1.80 -6.71
CA ILE A 25 10.93 0.36 -7.04
C ILE A 25 9.49 -0.18 -6.96
N TRP A 26 8.75 0.24 -5.95
CA TRP A 26 7.34 -0.15 -5.78
C TRP A 26 6.48 0.31 -6.94
N GLU A 27 6.61 1.56 -7.39
CA GLU A 27 5.90 2.10 -8.56
C GLU A 27 6.23 1.30 -9.83
N ASN A 28 7.49 0.92 -10.02
CA ASN A 28 7.91 0.15 -11.19
C ASN A 28 7.35 -1.29 -11.21
N ILE A 29 7.15 -1.91 -10.05
CA ILE A 29 6.68 -3.29 -9.93
C ILE A 29 5.15 -3.39 -9.79
N TRP A 30 4.53 -2.48 -9.02
CA TRP A 30 3.12 -2.53 -8.62
C TRP A 30 2.23 -1.48 -9.31
N GLY A 31 2.83 -0.53 -10.02
CA GLY A 31 2.13 0.60 -10.65
C GLY A 31 1.77 1.70 -9.65
N ASP A 32 0.84 2.57 -10.05
CA ASP A 32 0.48 3.82 -9.35
C ASP A 32 -0.09 3.61 -7.92
N HIS A 33 -0.53 2.40 -7.59
CA HIS A 33 -1.13 2.07 -6.30
C HIS A 33 -0.19 1.21 -5.45
N MET A 34 0.37 1.80 -4.39
CA MET A 34 1.21 1.12 -3.41
C MET A 34 0.41 0.33 -2.36
N HIS A 35 -0.55 -0.49 -2.79
CA HIS A 35 -1.29 -1.40 -1.92
C HIS A 35 -1.60 -2.73 -2.62
N HIS A 36 -1.83 -3.77 -1.81
CA HIS A 36 -2.32 -5.05 -2.34
C HIS A 36 -3.74 -4.92 -2.88
N GLY A 37 -4.08 -5.81 -3.82
CA GLY A 37 -5.44 -5.94 -4.34
C GLY A 37 -6.30 -6.94 -3.57
N PHE A 38 -7.57 -6.98 -3.94
CA PHE A 38 -8.53 -8.00 -3.52
C PHE A 38 -8.55 -9.12 -4.56
N TYR A 39 -7.90 -10.24 -4.24
CA TYR A 39 -7.73 -11.39 -5.12
C TYR A 39 -8.79 -12.46 -4.82
N ASP A 40 -9.27 -13.17 -5.85
CA ASP A 40 -10.10 -14.36 -5.63
C ASP A 40 -9.26 -15.50 -5.07
N SER A 41 -9.90 -16.38 -4.30
CA SER A 41 -9.24 -17.51 -3.65
C SER A 41 -8.61 -18.50 -4.63
N ASP A 42 -9.07 -18.53 -5.88
CA ASP A 42 -8.61 -19.40 -6.96
C ASP A 42 -7.74 -18.67 -7.99
N SER A 43 -7.44 -17.39 -7.78
CA SER A 43 -6.60 -16.62 -8.70
C SER A 43 -5.12 -17.02 -8.62
N THR A 44 -4.52 -17.37 -9.75
CA THR A 44 -3.06 -17.36 -9.91
C THR A 44 -2.60 -15.91 -9.98
N VAL A 45 -1.99 -15.42 -8.89
CA VAL A 45 -1.51 -14.05 -8.78
C VAL A 45 -0.40 -13.81 -9.80
N SER A 46 -0.74 -13.14 -10.91
CA SER A 46 0.23 -12.65 -11.89
C SER A 46 0.39 -11.14 -11.78
N VAL A 47 1.53 -10.62 -12.28
CA VAL A 47 1.83 -9.19 -12.21
C VAL A 47 0.78 -8.35 -12.93
N SER A 48 0.23 -8.86 -14.04
CA SER A 48 -0.85 -8.22 -14.79
C SER A 48 -2.18 -8.16 -14.03
N ASP A 49 -2.44 -9.11 -13.13
CA ASP A 49 -3.71 -9.19 -12.39
C ASP A 49 -3.74 -8.23 -11.18
N HIS A 50 -2.59 -7.68 -10.76
CA HIS A 50 -2.50 -6.80 -9.60
C HIS A 50 -3.36 -5.54 -9.73
N ARG A 51 -3.39 -4.90 -10.91
CA ARG A 51 -4.18 -3.67 -11.11
C ARG A 51 -5.68 -3.92 -10.98
N ALA A 52 -6.18 -5.01 -11.55
CA ALA A 52 -7.58 -5.38 -11.45
C ALA A 52 -7.96 -5.66 -9.98
N ALA A 53 -7.10 -6.37 -9.26
CA ALA A 53 -7.28 -6.64 -7.84
C ALA A 53 -7.25 -5.34 -6.99
N GLN A 54 -6.36 -4.39 -7.30
CA GLN A 54 -6.30 -3.08 -6.62
C GLN A 54 -7.61 -2.30 -6.78
N ILE A 55 -8.17 -2.25 -7.99
CA ILE A 55 -9.47 -1.62 -8.24
C ILE A 55 -10.56 -2.35 -7.45
N ARG A 56 -10.56 -3.68 -7.45
CA ARG A 56 -11.53 -4.46 -6.70
C ARG A 56 -11.45 -4.22 -5.20
N MET A 57 -10.26 -4.05 -4.63
CA MET A 57 -10.10 -3.68 -3.21
C MET A 57 -10.85 -2.41 -2.85
N ILE A 58 -10.78 -1.38 -3.70
CA ILE A 58 -11.53 -0.14 -3.51
C ILE A 58 -13.04 -0.42 -3.58
N GLN A 59 -13.48 -1.19 -4.57
CA GLN A 59 -14.89 -1.54 -4.71
C GLN A 59 -15.43 -2.33 -3.53
N GLU A 60 -14.70 -3.32 -3.02
CA GLU A 60 -15.12 -4.09 -1.82
C GLU A 60 -15.13 -3.22 -0.57
N SER A 61 -14.18 -2.29 -0.45
CA SER A 61 -14.15 -1.33 0.67
C SER A 61 -15.37 -0.42 0.66
N LEU A 62 -15.76 0.09 -0.51
CA LEU A 62 -16.98 0.91 -0.67
C LEU A 62 -18.25 0.10 -0.39
N ARG A 63 -18.33 -1.15 -0.88
CA ARG A 63 -19.43 -2.07 -0.57
C ARG A 63 -19.54 -2.36 0.92
N PHE A 64 -18.42 -2.66 1.58
CA PHE A 64 -18.36 -2.91 3.02
C PHE A 64 -18.86 -1.70 3.83
N ALA A 65 -18.53 -0.49 3.38
CA ALA A 65 -18.99 0.76 3.96
C ALA A 65 -20.45 1.13 3.57
N ALA A 66 -21.12 0.33 2.73
CA ALA A 66 -22.44 0.61 2.16
C ALA A 66 -22.52 1.94 1.38
N LEU A 67 -21.45 2.30 0.66
CA LEU A 67 -21.34 3.52 -0.13
C LEU A 67 -21.46 3.29 -1.66
N SER A 68 -21.67 2.05 -2.09
CA SER A 68 -21.77 1.63 -3.50
C SER A 68 -22.71 0.46 -3.69
#